data_AF-A0A972EZ17-F1
#
_entry.id   AF-A0A972EZ17-F1
#
_cell.length_a   1.000
_cell.length_b   1.000
_cell.length_c   1.000
_cell.angle_alpha   90.00
_cell.angle_beta   90.00
_cell.angle_gamma   90.00
#
_symmetry.space_group_name_H-M   'P 1'
#
loop_
_entity.id
_entity.type
_entity.pdbx_description
1 polymer ?
#
loop_
_entity_poly.entity_id
_entity_poly.type
_entity_poly.pdbx_seq_one_letter_code
_entity_poly.pdbx_strand_id
1 'polypeptide(L)'
;MENICGGITLLIVDDDTPYVEALHRLFQGRGVRLCHALTLEDAREMFSRRQQAGVSGVILDVVGLRERGQKVPDNSFIIAASRYFADAAPHLPVVVLTGEPDQYRNLKELFKGTMGVYSKGRDEEEVLTFLLEEARKLDRIRCAIEHPEVFAVVRKYLDEDAERELVDFLKDRDSPDATVIRKNMGALRRLQEKIYIQLSKCQGKYVPREYVEGEIRMASAYKHLVEKGHVERYKIIDRFSELIFKVTSDHGAHVPYSVPKYQPTRYTVAALGNALMDLLLWFGELMGKAEKEKGEG
;
A
#
# COMPACT_ATOMS: atom_id res chain seq x y z
N MET A 1 13.94 15.75 11.76
CA MET A 1 13.59 14.84 10.65
C MET A 1 12.55 13.89 11.19
N GLU A 2 11.31 13.98 10.70
CA GLU A 2 10.23 13.11 11.13
C GLU A 2 10.56 11.67 10.72
N ASN A 3 10.58 10.76 11.71
CA ASN A 3 10.68 9.34 11.45
C ASN A 3 9.41 8.93 10.68
N ILE A 4 9.57 8.65 9.39
CA ILE A 4 8.46 8.17 8.56
C ILE A 4 8.15 6.74 9.00
N CYS A 5 7.22 6.62 9.95
CA CYS A 5 6.63 5.36 10.36
C CYS A 5 5.65 4.89 9.27
N GLY A 6 6.23 4.55 8.11
CA GLY A 6 5.54 4.14 6.88
C GLY A 6 6.48 3.52 5.84
N GLY A 7 7.77 3.33 6.19
CA GLY A 7 8.77 2.49 5.52
C GLY A 7 8.88 2.66 4.01
N ILE A 8 9.47 3.76 3.54
CA ILE A 8 9.92 3.85 2.15
C ILE A 8 10.88 2.68 1.90
N THR A 9 10.52 1.86 0.92
CA THR A 9 11.30 0.69 0.53
C THR A 9 11.77 0.91 -0.90
N LEU A 10 13.08 0.84 -1.13
CA LEU A 10 13.69 0.97 -2.44
C LEU A 10 14.19 -0.41 -2.90
N LEU A 11 14.17 -0.66 -4.20
CA LEU A 11 14.74 -1.85 -4.81
C LEU A 11 16.01 -1.45 -5.56
N ILE A 12 17.15 -2.08 -5.28
CA ILE A 12 18.37 -1.94 -6.07
C ILE A 12 18.65 -3.23 -6.84
N VAL A 13 19.00 -3.09 -8.12
CA VAL A 13 19.42 -4.19 -8.98
C VAL A 13 20.87 -3.96 -9.39
N ASP A 14 21.77 -4.72 -8.78
CA ASP A 14 23.22 -4.52 -8.86
C ASP A 14 23.92 -5.83 -8.44
N ASP A 15 24.91 -6.31 -9.20
CA ASP A 15 25.66 -7.52 -8.86
C ASP A 15 26.83 -7.26 -7.91
N ASP A 16 27.19 -5.99 -7.67
CA ASP A 16 28.20 -5.58 -6.68
C ASP A 16 27.62 -5.60 -5.25
N THR A 17 27.62 -6.78 -4.64
CA THR A 17 27.11 -6.98 -3.27
C THR A 17 27.82 -6.10 -2.23
N PRO A 18 29.18 -6.00 -2.21
CA PRO A 18 29.87 -5.08 -1.29
C PRO A 18 29.40 -3.63 -1.39
N TYR A 19 29.20 -3.13 -2.62
CA TYR A 19 28.67 -1.78 -2.83
C TYR A 19 27.25 -1.63 -2.27
N VAL A 20 26.37 -2.57 -2.58
CA VAL A 20 24.97 -2.53 -2.10
C VAL A 20 24.90 -2.62 -0.58
N GLU A 21 25.75 -3.39 0.08
CA GLU A 21 25.82 -3.44 1.54
C GLU A 21 26.24 -2.09 2.15
N ALA A 22 27.18 -1.38 1.53
CA ALA A 22 27.57 -0.05 1.96
C ALA A 22 26.42 0.95 1.78
N LEU A 23 25.74 0.91 0.62
CA LEU A 23 24.57 1.74 0.33
C LEU A 23 23.40 1.45 1.28
N HIS A 24 23.16 0.18 1.61
CA HIS A 24 22.13 -0.24 2.56
C HIS A 24 22.36 0.41 3.93
N ARG A 25 23.59 0.42 4.45
CA ARG A 25 23.92 1.08 5.73
C ARG A 25 23.63 2.58 5.69
N LEU A 26 23.98 3.24 4.59
CA LEU A 26 23.72 4.66 4.39
C LEU A 26 22.21 4.96 4.44
N PHE A 27 21.43 4.19 3.68
CA PHE A 27 19.99 4.40 3.53
C PHE A 27 19.21 4.02 4.80
N GLN A 28 19.64 2.96 5.49
CA GLN A 28 19.07 2.54 6.76
C GLN A 28 19.22 3.62 7.83
N GLY A 29 20.33 4.37 7.84
CA GLY A 29 20.52 5.54 8.71
C GLY A 29 19.49 6.65 8.50
N ARG A 30 18.77 6.63 7.39
CA ARG A 30 17.68 7.57 7.04
C ARG A 30 16.28 6.95 7.14
N GLY A 31 16.18 5.74 7.71
CA GLY A 31 14.90 5.02 7.85
C GLY A 31 14.36 4.43 6.54
N VAL A 32 15.21 4.28 5.52
CA VAL A 32 14.85 3.65 4.24
C VAL A 32 15.26 2.19 4.25
N ARG A 33 14.35 1.31 3.84
CA ARG A 33 14.65 -0.10 3.61
C ARG A 33 15.14 -0.28 2.18
N LEU A 34 16.30 -0.90 1.99
CA LEU A 34 16.83 -1.22 0.67
C LEU A 34 16.72 -2.74 0.44
N CYS A 35 15.90 -3.12 -0.54
CA CYS A 35 15.80 -4.48 -1.05
C CYS A 35 16.82 -4.67 -2.17
N HIS A 36 17.57 -5.77 -2.16
CA HIS A 36 18.61 -6.04 -3.14
C HIS A 36 18.24 -7.22 -4.04
N ALA A 37 18.36 -7.02 -5.34
CA ALA A 37 18.30 -8.05 -6.37
C ALA A 37 19.65 -8.12 -7.10
N LEU A 38 20.21 -9.32 -7.24
CA LEU A 38 21.47 -9.54 -7.97
C LEU A 38 21.28 -9.51 -9.49
N THR A 39 20.07 -9.82 -9.95
CA THR A 39 19.73 -9.91 -11.37
C THR A 39 18.38 -9.26 -11.66
N LEU A 40 18.12 -8.93 -12.94
CA LEU A 40 16.79 -8.46 -13.36
C LEU A 40 15.71 -9.51 -13.10
N GLU A 41 16.02 -10.79 -13.26
CA GLU A 41 15.11 -11.89 -12.94
C GLU A 41 14.72 -11.89 -11.46
N ASP A 42 15.69 -11.74 -10.56
CA ASP A 42 15.43 -11.60 -9.11
C ASP A 42 14.58 -10.37 -8.83
N ALA A 43 14.90 -9.24 -9.46
CA ALA A 43 14.14 -8.00 -9.33
C ALA A 43 12.68 -8.21 -9.75
N ARG A 44 12.42 -8.92 -10.85
CA ARG A 44 11.08 -9.26 -11.31
C ARG A 44 10.36 -10.18 -10.35
N GLU A 45 11.03 -11.19 -9.79
CA GLU A 45 10.44 -12.10 -8.82
C GLU A 45 10.08 -11.38 -7.52
N MET A 46 10.98 -10.54 -7.01
CA MET A 46 10.75 -9.70 -5.85
C MET A 46 9.61 -8.72 -6.11
N PHE A 47 9.61 -8.08 -7.28
CA PHE A 47 8.59 -7.13 -7.67
C PHE A 47 7.24 -7.80 -7.96
N SER A 48 7.17 -9.06 -8.42
CA SER A 48 5.91 -9.76 -8.74
C SER A 48 5.29 -10.51 -7.56
N ARG A 49 6.10 -10.91 -6.57
CA ARG A 49 5.58 -11.38 -5.28
C ARG A 49 4.96 -10.20 -4.53
N ARG A 50 4.23 -10.49 -3.44
CA ARG A 50 3.57 -9.57 -2.46
C ARG A 50 4.32 -8.27 -2.06
N GLN A 51 5.55 -8.07 -2.52
CA GLN A 51 6.35 -6.86 -2.34
C GLN A 51 6.17 -5.82 -3.45
N GLN A 52 5.42 -6.11 -4.54
CA GLN A 52 5.03 -5.09 -5.52
C GLN A 52 4.40 -3.86 -4.85
N ALA A 53 3.53 -4.14 -3.87
CA ALA A 53 2.87 -3.11 -3.09
C ALA A 53 3.88 -2.26 -2.28
N GLY A 54 5.02 -2.82 -1.85
CA GLY A 54 5.96 -2.19 -0.93
C GLY A 54 6.95 -1.20 -1.56
N VAL A 55 7.39 -1.46 -2.79
CA VAL A 55 8.48 -0.71 -3.42
C VAL A 55 8.04 0.68 -3.82
N SER A 56 8.85 1.67 -3.45
CA SER A 56 8.58 3.12 -3.62
C SER A 56 9.56 3.80 -4.56
N GLY A 57 10.57 3.06 -5.05
CA GLY A 57 11.53 3.51 -6.04
C GLY A 57 12.53 2.41 -6.39
N VAL A 58 13.19 2.55 -7.54
CA VAL A 58 14.14 1.56 -8.07
C VAL A 58 15.46 2.21 -8.44
N ILE A 59 16.56 1.54 -8.09
CA ILE A 59 17.94 1.88 -8.48
C ILE A 59 18.43 0.78 -9.40
N LEU A 60 18.89 1.14 -10.59
CA LEU A 60 19.41 0.19 -11.58
C LEU A 60 20.89 0.44 -11.81
N ASP A 61 21.71 -0.60 -11.74
CA ASP A 61 23.04 -0.53 -12.33
C ASP A 61 22.94 -0.47 -13.86
N VAL A 62 23.96 0.06 -14.51
CA VAL A 62 24.07 0.08 -15.97
C VAL A 62 24.46 -1.27 -16.52
N VAL A 63 25.43 -1.90 -15.86
CA VAL A 63 26.07 -3.14 -16.28
C VAL A 63 25.67 -4.20 -15.28
N GLY A 64 24.63 -4.97 -15.59
CA GLY A 64 24.07 -5.94 -14.67
C GLY A 64 23.80 -7.29 -15.31
N LEU A 65 23.42 -8.25 -14.47
CA LEU A 65 22.99 -9.58 -14.89
C LEU A 65 21.48 -9.60 -15.16
N ARG A 66 21.05 -10.12 -16.30
CA ARG A 66 19.62 -10.24 -16.62
C ARG A 66 18.99 -11.50 -16.02
N GLU A 67 19.73 -12.60 -16.04
CA GLU A 67 19.28 -13.94 -15.61
C GLU A 67 20.24 -14.50 -14.58
N ARG A 68 19.74 -15.37 -13.68
CA ARG A 68 20.56 -16.01 -12.62
C ARG A 68 21.73 -16.83 -13.16
N GLY A 69 21.58 -17.38 -14.37
CA GLY A 69 22.60 -18.18 -15.04
C GLY A 69 23.63 -17.36 -15.83
N GLN A 70 23.41 -16.05 -15.99
CA GLN A 70 24.31 -15.18 -16.74
C GLN A 70 25.62 -14.99 -15.97
N LYS A 71 26.76 -15.19 -16.64
CA LYS A 71 28.10 -15.06 -16.02
C LYS A 71 28.77 -13.72 -16.26
N VAL A 72 28.37 -13.01 -17.31
CA VAL A 72 29.02 -11.76 -17.73
C VAL A 72 27.93 -10.68 -17.81
N PRO A 73 28.02 -9.62 -17.00
CA PRO A 73 27.14 -8.46 -17.09
C PRO A 73 27.23 -7.78 -18.46
N ASP A 74 26.13 -7.19 -18.93
CA ASP A 74 26.13 -6.46 -20.20
C ASP A 74 25.17 -5.26 -20.23
N ASN A 75 25.44 -4.31 -21.14
CA ASN A 75 24.69 -3.06 -21.27
C ASN A 75 23.24 -3.24 -21.77
N SER A 76 22.82 -4.43 -22.21
CA SER A 76 21.41 -4.69 -22.54
C SER A 76 20.55 -4.80 -21.29
N PHE A 77 21.16 -5.01 -20.12
CA PHE A 77 20.50 -5.00 -18.83
C PHE A 77 19.68 -3.73 -18.62
N ILE A 78 20.30 -2.55 -18.73
CA ILE A 78 19.62 -1.29 -18.39
C ILE A 78 18.41 -1.05 -19.30
N ILE A 79 18.52 -1.35 -20.60
CA ILE A 79 17.41 -1.22 -21.54
C ILE A 79 16.26 -2.16 -21.16
N ALA A 80 16.58 -3.41 -20.82
CA ALA A 80 15.59 -4.41 -20.43
C ALA A 80 14.91 -4.09 -19.08
N ALA A 81 15.69 -3.58 -18.13
CA ALA A 81 15.22 -3.18 -16.80
C ALA A 81 14.35 -1.93 -16.86
N SER A 82 14.81 -0.86 -17.51
CA SER A 82 14.04 0.37 -17.68
C SER A 82 12.72 0.11 -18.40
N ARG A 83 12.72 -0.71 -19.46
CA ARG A 83 11.48 -1.09 -20.15
C ARG A 83 10.52 -1.84 -19.24
N TYR A 84 11.02 -2.82 -18.48
CA TYR A 84 10.19 -3.60 -17.55
C TYR A 84 9.50 -2.70 -16.52
N PHE A 85 10.24 -1.81 -15.85
CA PHE A 85 9.65 -0.94 -14.83
C PHE A 85 8.75 0.15 -15.42
N ALA A 86 9.06 0.67 -16.61
CA ALA A 86 8.17 1.58 -17.33
C ALA A 86 6.83 0.91 -17.67
N ASP A 87 6.83 -0.37 -18.06
CA ASP A 87 5.62 -1.12 -18.38
C ASP A 87 4.87 -1.57 -17.12
N ALA A 88 5.58 -2.08 -16.12
CA ALA A 88 4.98 -2.69 -14.92
C ALA A 88 4.52 -1.67 -13.87
N ALA A 89 5.24 -0.54 -13.73
CA ALA A 89 4.92 0.51 -12.76
C ALA A 89 5.34 1.90 -13.28
N PRO A 90 4.59 2.48 -14.24
CA PRO A 90 4.95 3.74 -14.90
C PRO A 90 5.13 4.96 -13.98
N HIS A 91 4.55 4.90 -12.78
CA HIS A 91 4.57 5.97 -11.78
C HIS A 91 5.69 5.81 -10.75
N LEU A 92 6.40 4.67 -10.76
CA LEU A 92 7.45 4.38 -9.79
C LEU A 92 8.72 5.14 -10.19
N PRO A 93 9.34 5.91 -9.29
CA PRO A 93 10.58 6.59 -9.63
C PRO A 93 11.71 5.58 -9.83
N VAL A 94 12.44 5.73 -10.93
CA VAL A 94 13.56 4.86 -11.29
C VAL A 94 14.78 5.72 -11.61
N VAL A 95 15.92 5.34 -11.04
CA VAL A 95 17.22 5.98 -11.30
C VAL A 95 18.24 4.96 -11.77
N VAL A 96 19.24 5.45 -12.48
CA VAL A 96 20.39 4.68 -12.96
C VAL A 96 21.62 5.13 -12.18
N LEU A 97 22.41 4.17 -11.70
CA LEU A 97 23.58 4.43 -10.87
C LEU A 97 24.77 3.64 -11.42
N THR A 98 25.84 4.32 -11.84
CA THR A 98 26.98 3.69 -12.54
C THR A 98 28.33 4.10 -11.99
N GLY A 99 29.28 3.16 -11.97
CA GLY A 99 30.68 3.43 -11.63
C GLY A 99 31.56 3.85 -12.80
N GLU A 100 31.06 3.74 -14.04
CA GLU A 100 31.85 3.92 -15.26
C GLU A 100 31.70 5.36 -15.82
N PRO A 101 32.76 6.21 -15.81
CA PRO A 101 32.65 7.62 -16.19
C PRO A 101 32.20 7.87 -17.63
N ASP A 102 32.62 7.00 -18.56
CA ASP A 102 32.25 7.11 -19.98
C ASP A 102 30.80 6.70 -20.20
N GLN A 103 30.32 5.68 -19.48
CA GLN A 103 28.92 5.29 -19.50
C GLN A 103 28.03 6.35 -18.89
N TYR A 104 28.46 6.97 -17.78
CA TYR A 104 27.74 8.07 -17.12
C TYR A 104 27.40 9.19 -18.10
N ARG A 105 28.38 9.70 -18.87
CA ARG A 105 28.15 10.81 -19.81
C ARG A 105 27.17 10.42 -20.93
N ASN A 106 27.36 9.25 -21.52
CA ASN A 106 26.53 8.79 -22.63
C ASN A 106 25.09 8.52 -22.18
N LEU A 107 24.89 7.89 -21.02
CA LEU A 107 23.57 7.55 -20.51
C LEU A 107 22.83 8.76 -19.97
N LYS A 108 23.54 9.73 -19.39
CA LYS A 108 22.94 10.98 -18.94
C LYS A 108 22.30 11.76 -20.09
N GLU A 109 22.90 11.74 -21.28
CA GLU A 109 22.28 12.28 -22.49
C GLU A 109 21.14 11.39 -23.01
N LEU A 110 21.32 10.06 -23.03
CA LEU A 110 20.31 9.11 -23.52
C LEU A 110 19.00 9.15 -22.71
N PHE A 111 19.09 9.25 -21.39
CA PHE A 111 17.94 9.23 -20.47
C PHE A 111 17.50 10.63 -20.03
N LYS A 112 17.98 11.68 -20.70
CA LYS A 112 17.64 13.06 -20.37
C LYS A 112 16.13 13.27 -20.44
N GLY A 113 15.55 13.68 -19.31
CA GLY A 113 14.11 13.92 -19.18
C GLY A 113 13.26 12.66 -18.98
N THR A 114 13.85 11.47 -18.93
CA THR A 114 13.15 10.21 -18.62
C THR A 114 13.58 9.61 -17.29
N MET A 115 14.89 9.55 -16.99
CA MET A 115 15.41 8.96 -15.75
C MET A 115 16.62 9.75 -15.25
N GLY A 116 16.80 9.80 -13.93
CA GLY A 116 18.02 10.33 -13.32
C GLY A 116 19.19 9.36 -13.49
N VAL A 117 20.36 9.84 -13.92
CA VAL A 117 21.59 9.06 -14.06
C VAL A 117 22.66 9.64 -13.13
N TYR A 118 23.22 8.80 -12.27
CA TYR A 118 24.07 9.16 -11.13
C TYR A 118 25.36 8.34 -11.10
N SER A 119 26.40 8.88 -10.46
CA SER A 119 27.71 8.22 -10.29
C SER A 119 27.78 7.48 -8.95
N LYS A 120 28.14 6.18 -8.99
CA LYS A 120 28.56 5.39 -7.83
C LYS A 120 29.78 6.06 -7.17
N GLY A 121 29.84 6.03 -5.85
CA GLY A 121 30.88 6.62 -5.01
C GLY A 121 30.82 8.14 -4.84
N ARG A 122 29.80 8.81 -5.40
CA ARG A 122 29.70 10.28 -5.39
C ARG A 122 28.29 10.79 -5.12
N ASP A 123 27.29 10.24 -5.80
CA ASP A 123 25.96 10.85 -5.89
C ASP A 123 24.91 10.13 -5.03
N GLU A 124 25.30 9.24 -4.12
CA GLU A 124 24.38 8.41 -3.30
C GLU A 124 23.37 9.22 -2.49
N GLU A 125 23.81 10.32 -1.86
CA GLU A 125 22.93 11.20 -1.10
C GLU A 125 21.94 11.95 -2.01
N GLU A 126 22.35 12.29 -3.23
CA GLU A 126 21.48 12.92 -4.23
C GLU A 126 20.43 11.93 -4.73
N VAL A 127 20.84 10.70 -5.04
CA VAL A 127 19.96 9.57 -5.39
C VAL A 127 18.92 9.36 -4.30
N LEU A 128 19.35 9.28 -3.04
CA LEU A 128 18.45 9.05 -1.92
C LEU A 128 17.46 10.20 -1.78
N THR A 129 17.93 11.44 -1.86
CA THR A 129 17.07 12.63 -1.75
C THR A 129 16.02 12.66 -2.85
N PHE A 130 16.43 12.46 -4.11
CA PHE A 130 15.52 12.39 -5.24
C PHE A 130 14.47 11.29 -5.07
N LEU A 131 14.90 10.05 -4.76
CA LEU A 131 13.98 8.93 -4.59
C LEU A 131 13.02 9.14 -3.43
N LEU A 132 13.45 9.76 -2.33
CA LEU A 132 12.58 10.11 -1.21
C LEU A 132 11.53 11.16 -1.61
N GLU A 133 11.94 12.19 -2.36
CA GLU A 133 11.04 13.24 -2.83
C GLU A 133 10.00 12.70 -3.82
N GLU A 134 10.40 11.88 -4.79
CA GLU A 134 9.47 11.26 -5.74
C GLU A 134 8.60 10.19 -5.07
N ALA A 135 9.15 9.36 -4.18
CA ALA A 135 8.38 8.36 -3.44
C ALA A 135 7.26 8.99 -2.62
N ARG A 136 7.48 10.18 -2.04
CA ARG A 136 6.44 10.92 -1.28
C ARG A 136 5.28 11.41 -2.14
N LYS A 137 5.46 11.52 -3.46
CA LYS A 137 4.38 11.88 -4.39
C LYS A 137 3.46 10.71 -4.71
N LEU A 138 3.89 9.47 -4.44
CA LEU A 138 3.07 8.28 -4.64
C LEU A 138 1.85 8.32 -3.72
N ASP A 139 0.65 8.15 -4.30
CA ASP A 139 -0.62 8.23 -3.56
C ASP A 139 -0.62 7.32 -2.33
N ARG A 140 -0.11 6.08 -2.47
CA ARG A 140 0.01 5.11 -1.37
C ARG A 140 0.88 5.63 -0.21
N ILE A 141 2.01 6.26 -0.52
CA ILE A 141 2.95 6.78 0.47
C ILE A 141 2.36 8.00 1.15
N ARG A 142 1.78 8.94 0.38
CA ARG A 142 1.08 10.11 0.93
C ARG A 142 -0.01 9.69 1.92
N CYS A 143 -0.90 8.77 1.51
CA CYS A 143 -1.99 8.29 2.37
C CYS A 143 -1.47 7.60 3.63
N ALA A 144 -0.42 6.79 3.51
CA ALA A 144 0.17 6.08 4.66
C ALA A 144 0.89 7.03 5.64
N ILE A 145 1.45 8.14 5.16
CA ILE A 145 2.02 9.20 6.01
C ILE A 145 0.91 9.97 6.73
N GLU A 146 -0.19 10.27 6.05
CA GLU A 146 -1.33 10.99 6.64
C GLU A 146 -2.11 10.15 7.67
N HIS A 147 -2.14 8.82 7.50
CA HIS A 147 -2.94 7.91 8.31
C HIS A 147 -2.14 6.66 8.77
N PRO A 148 -1.01 6.84 9.48
CA PRO A 148 -0.05 5.76 9.72
C PRO A 148 -0.63 4.59 10.54
N GLU A 149 -1.43 4.89 11.56
CA GLU A 149 -2.04 3.88 12.43
C GLU A 149 -3.06 3.01 11.69
N VAL A 150 -3.86 3.62 10.80
CA VAL A 150 -4.85 2.91 9.97
C VAL A 150 -4.14 1.97 8.99
N PHE A 151 -3.11 2.47 8.28
CA PHE A 151 -2.36 1.65 7.34
C PHE A 151 -1.58 0.53 8.04
N ALA A 152 -1.10 0.74 9.27
CA ALA A 152 -0.47 -0.31 10.07
C ALA A 152 -1.47 -1.46 10.35
N VAL A 153 -2.72 -1.15 10.69
CA VAL A 153 -3.77 -2.16 10.89
C VAL A 153 -4.06 -2.90 9.58
N VAL A 154 -4.31 -2.17 8.50
CA VAL A 154 -4.69 -2.76 7.20
C VAL A 154 -3.60 -3.72 6.71
N ARG A 155 -2.33 -3.30 6.76
CA ARG A 155 -1.19 -4.14 6.34
C ARG A 155 -0.99 -5.36 7.21
N LYS A 156 -1.27 -5.25 8.52
CA LYS A 156 -1.05 -6.35 9.45
C LYS A 156 -2.15 -7.41 9.38
N TYR A 157 -3.40 -6.98 9.24
CA TYR A 157 -4.55 -7.87 9.45
C TYR A 157 -5.42 -8.07 8.20
N LEU A 158 -5.33 -7.21 7.19
CA LEU A 158 -6.06 -7.34 5.92
C LEU A 158 -5.09 -7.64 4.77
N ASP A 159 -5.59 -7.60 3.53
CA ASP A 159 -4.85 -7.91 2.31
C ASP A 159 -4.46 -6.65 1.51
N GLU A 160 -3.60 -6.84 0.51
CA GLU A 160 -3.15 -5.76 -0.40
C GLU A 160 -4.30 -5.10 -1.15
N ASP A 161 -5.36 -5.87 -1.44
CA ASP A 161 -6.56 -5.33 -2.07
C ASP A 161 -7.27 -4.35 -1.14
N ALA A 162 -7.31 -4.60 0.17
CA ALA A 162 -7.85 -3.66 1.15
C ALA A 162 -7.00 -2.37 1.24
N GLU A 163 -5.67 -2.49 1.21
CA GLU A 163 -4.80 -1.31 1.18
C GLU A 163 -5.05 -0.47 -0.07
N ARG A 164 -5.15 -1.11 -1.25
CA ARG A 164 -5.44 -0.44 -2.51
C ARG A 164 -6.80 0.25 -2.51
N GLU A 165 -7.84 -0.42 -2.04
CA GLU A 165 -9.18 0.17 -1.91
C GLU A 165 -9.19 1.37 -0.97
N LEU A 166 -8.42 1.33 0.13
CA LEU A 166 -8.30 2.46 1.04
C LEU A 166 -7.55 3.64 0.39
N VAL A 167 -6.47 3.38 -0.36
CA VAL A 167 -5.74 4.43 -1.10
C VAL A 167 -6.62 5.08 -2.16
N ASP A 168 -7.32 4.27 -2.96
CA ASP A 168 -8.23 4.76 -4.00
C ASP A 168 -9.35 5.61 -3.40
N PHE A 169 -9.91 5.17 -2.26
CA PHE A 169 -10.90 5.94 -1.51
C PHE A 169 -10.33 7.29 -1.04
N LEU A 170 -9.18 7.29 -0.36
CA LEU A 170 -8.60 8.50 0.22
C LEU A 170 -8.21 9.53 -0.84
N LYS A 171 -7.71 9.07 -2.00
CA LYS A 171 -7.38 9.92 -3.14
C LYS A 171 -8.59 10.66 -3.70
N ASP A 172 -9.72 9.96 -3.79
CA ASP A 172 -10.92 10.44 -4.47
C ASP A 172 -11.98 11.01 -3.48
N ARG A 173 -11.71 11.02 -2.16
CA ARG A 173 -12.73 11.27 -1.11
C ARG A 173 -13.42 12.64 -1.20
N ASP A 174 -12.71 13.64 -1.70
CA ASP A 174 -13.19 15.03 -1.79
C ASP A 174 -13.86 15.35 -3.14
N SER A 175 -13.95 14.36 -4.03
CA SER A 175 -14.57 14.52 -5.35
C SER A 175 -16.06 14.86 -5.24
N PRO A 176 -16.54 15.89 -5.96
CA PRO A 176 -17.96 16.20 -6.05
C PRO A 176 -18.70 15.35 -7.10
N ASP A 177 -17.98 14.54 -7.89
CA ASP A 177 -18.58 13.73 -8.96
C ASP A 177 -19.44 12.59 -8.39
N ALA A 178 -20.68 12.46 -8.88
CA ALA A 178 -21.64 11.50 -8.36
C ALA A 178 -21.22 10.03 -8.61
N THR A 179 -20.49 9.76 -9.70
CA THR A 179 -19.98 8.42 -10.01
C THR A 179 -18.86 8.04 -9.05
N VAL A 180 -17.95 8.98 -8.80
CA VAL A 180 -16.86 8.82 -7.81
C VAL A 180 -17.43 8.66 -6.40
N ILE A 181 -18.43 9.45 -6.02
CA ILE A 181 -19.14 9.28 -4.74
C ILE A 181 -19.70 7.87 -4.61
N ARG A 182 -20.44 7.37 -5.61
CA ARG A 182 -20.99 6.00 -5.59
C ARG A 182 -19.89 4.93 -5.49
N LYS A 183 -18.81 5.07 -6.27
CA LYS A 183 -17.63 4.18 -6.22
C LYS A 183 -17.05 4.14 -4.80
N ASN A 184 -16.84 5.30 -4.18
CA ASN A 184 -16.29 5.41 -2.83
C ASN A 184 -17.20 4.78 -1.77
N MET A 185 -18.52 4.96 -1.88
CA MET A 185 -19.47 4.28 -0.99
C MET A 185 -19.37 2.75 -1.10
N GLY A 186 -19.23 2.24 -2.33
CA GLY A 186 -18.98 0.81 -2.57
C GLY A 186 -17.65 0.34 -1.98
N ALA A 187 -16.59 1.13 -2.07
CA ALA A 187 -15.28 0.81 -1.47
C ALA A 187 -15.36 0.76 0.07
N LEU A 188 -15.99 1.75 0.70
CA LEU A 188 -16.20 1.77 2.15
C LEU A 188 -16.97 0.54 2.63
N ARG A 189 -17.97 0.11 1.86
CA ARG A 189 -18.74 -1.12 2.14
C ARG A 189 -17.85 -2.37 2.11
N ARG A 190 -17.07 -2.56 1.05
CA ARG A 190 -16.18 -3.72 0.91
C ARG A 190 -15.09 -3.76 1.98
N LEU A 191 -14.52 -2.62 2.33
CA LEU A 191 -13.57 -2.52 3.44
C LEU A 191 -14.22 -2.92 4.78
N GLN A 192 -15.45 -2.47 5.05
CA GLN A 192 -16.19 -2.89 6.23
C GLN A 192 -16.45 -4.41 6.24
N GLU A 193 -16.79 -5.00 5.10
CA GLU A 193 -16.98 -6.44 4.95
C GLU A 193 -15.71 -7.24 5.24
N LYS A 194 -14.56 -6.79 4.73
CA LYS A 194 -13.25 -7.41 4.99
C LYS A 194 -12.91 -7.45 6.48
N ILE A 195 -13.29 -6.44 7.27
CA ILE A 195 -13.14 -6.44 8.73
C ILE A 195 -13.87 -7.65 9.34
N TYR A 196 -15.15 -7.86 9.02
CA TYR A 196 -15.92 -8.95 9.62
C TYR A 196 -15.50 -10.33 9.12
N ILE A 197 -15.12 -10.46 7.85
CA ILE A 197 -14.51 -11.68 7.32
C ILE A 197 -13.29 -12.04 8.16
N GLN A 198 -12.42 -11.07 8.43
CA GLN A 198 -11.20 -11.32 9.18
C GLN A 198 -11.47 -11.65 10.66
N LEU A 199 -12.45 -10.98 11.28
CA LEU A 199 -12.90 -11.30 12.63
C LEU A 199 -13.44 -12.74 12.74
N SER A 200 -14.11 -13.24 11.71
CA SER A 200 -14.61 -14.61 11.66
C SER A 200 -13.50 -15.67 11.59
N LYS A 201 -12.35 -15.34 10.99
CA LYS A 201 -11.17 -16.22 10.98
C LYS A 201 -10.55 -16.44 12.36
N CYS A 202 -10.91 -15.63 13.37
CA CYS A 202 -10.52 -15.85 14.77
C CYS A 202 -11.35 -16.97 15.43
N GLN A 203 -11.44 -18.14 14.77
CA GLN A 203 -12.21 -19.30 15.22
C GLN A 203 -13.70 -18.99 15.51
N GLY A 204 -14.27 -17.99 14.83
CA GLY A 204 -15.64 -17.54 15.10
C GLY A 204 -15.85 -16.85 16.45
N LYS A 205 -14.79 -16.55 17.22
CA LYS A 205 -14.86 -15.92 18.55
C LYS A 205 -15.63 -14.60 18.52
N TYR A 206 -15.39 -13.78 17.49
CA TYR A 206 -15.97 -12.46 17.37
C TYR A 206 -17.16 -12.40 16.43
N VAL A 207 -17.05 -13.05 15.27
CA VAL A 207 -18.10 -13.11 14.26
C VAL A 207 -18.28 -14.56 13.83
N PRO A 208 -19.47 -15.15 14.00
CA PRO A 208 -19.75 -16.50 13.53
C PRO A 208 -19.55 -16.66 12.02
N ARG A 209 -19.12 -17.85 11.57
CA ARG A 209 -18.84 -18.11 10.15
C ARG A 209 -20.08 -17.98 9.28
N GLU A 210 -21.24 -18.37 9.79
CA GLU A 210 -22.52 -18.28 9.10
C GLU A 210 -22.96 -16.84 8.73
N TYR A 211 -22.31 -15.82 9.30
CA TYR A 211 -22.58 -14.42 8.95
C TYR A 211 -21.70 -13.89 7.81
N VAL A 212 -20.63 -14.60 7.46
CA VAL A 212 -19.67 -14.20 6.42
C VAL A 212 -19.52 -15.23 5.31
N GLU A 213 -20.11 -16.42 5.45
CA GLU A 213 -20.18 -17.42 4.39
C GLU A 213 -21.24 -17.04 3.34
N GLY A 214 -20.83 -16.92 2.08
CA GLY A 214 -21.70 -16.47 0.99
C GLY A 214 -21.93 -14.96 1.03
N GLU A 215 -23.19 -14.53 0.97
CA GLU A 215 -23.54 -13.11 1.10
C GLU A 215 -23.41 -12.66 2.57
N ILE A 216 -22.61 -11.63 2.80
CA ILE A 216 -22.25 -11.20 4.15
C ILE A 216 -23.46 -10.57 4.84
N ARG A 217 -23.88 -11.19 5.95
CA ARG A 217 -24.99 -10.73 6.79
C ARG A 217 -24.52 -9.66 7.77
N MET A 218 -24.09 -8.53 7.25
CA MET A 218 -23.47 -7.43 8.01
C MET A 218 -24.33 -6.96 9.20
N ALA A 219 -25.64 -6.87 8.99
CA ALA A 219 -26.59 -6.54 10.05
C ALA A 219 -26.56 -7.53 11.22
N SER A 220 -26.35 -8.81 10.93
CA SER A 220 -26.24 -9.86 11.95
C SER A 220 -24.87 -9.83 12.62
N ALA A 221 -23.80 -9.63 11.83
CA ALA A 221 -22.43 -9.59 12.33
C ALA A 221 -22.20 -8.48 13.38
N TYR A 222 -22.59 -7.22 13.10
CA TYR A 222 -22.38 -6.15 14.09
C TYR A 222 -23.32 -6.26 15.29
N LYS A 223 -24.57 -6.71 15.10
CA LYS A 223 -25.49 -6.97 16.24
C LYS A 223 -24.92 -8.01 17.18
N HIS A 224 -24.35 -9.08 16.63
CA HIS A 224 -23.70 -10.13 17.42
C HIS A 224 -22.54 -9.59 18.25
N LEU A 225 -21.69 -8.74 17.66
CA LEU A 225 -20.58 -8.11 18.39
C LEU A 225 -21.08 -7.27 19.57
N VAL A 226 -22.22 -6.60 19.43
CA VAL A 226 -22.87 -5.86 20.51
C VAL A 226 -23.45 -6.80 21.57
N GLU A 227 -24.18 -7.83 21.16
CA GLU A 227 -24.80 -8.81 22.06
C GLU A 227 -23.77 -9.60 22.89
N LYS A 228 -22.59 -9.87 22.32
CA LYS A 228 -21.47 -10.53 23.00
C LYS A 228 -20.59 -9.58 23.83
N GLY A 229 -20.90 -8.28 23.83
CA GLY A 229 -20.15 -7.28 24.60
C GLY A 229 -18.76 -6.97 24.04
N HIS A 230 -18.48 -7.33 22.77
CA HIS A 230 -17.26 -6.91 22.07
C HIS A 230 -17.35 -5.45 21.60
N VAL A 231 -18.57 -4.94 21.45
CA VAL A 231 -18.88 -3.54 21.14
C VAL A 231 -19.94 -3.05 22.11
N GLU A 232 -19.75 -1.86 22.68
CA GLU A 232 -20.77 -1.23 23.51
C GLU A 232 -21.92 -0.67 22.67
N ARG A 233 -23.15 -1.06 23.03
CA ARG A 233 -24.36 -0.60 22.34
C ARG A 233 -24.48 0.93 22.40
N TYR A 234 -24.84 1.52 21.28
CA TYR A 234 -25.05 2.96 21.07
C TYR A 234 -23.80 3.84 21.23
N LYS A 235 -22.62 3.25 21.36
CA LYS A 235 -21.34 3.97 21.37
C LYS A 235 -20.78 4.11 19.95
N ILE A 236 -19.63 4.77 19.85
CA ILE A 236 -19.00 5.20 18.60
C ILE A 236 -18.91 4.04 17.59
N ILE A 237 -18.33 2.90 17.98
CA ILE A 237 -18.12 1.75 17.09
C ILE A 237 -19.44 1.14 16.60
N ASP A 238 -20.44 0.97 17.47
CA ASP A 238 -21.77 0.48 17.10
C ASP A 238 -22.43 1.43 16.09
N ARG A 239 -22.43 2.74 16.39
CA ARG A 239 -23.04 3.75 15.53
C ARG A 239 -22.35 3.90 14.19
N PHE A 240 -21.02 3.86 14.15
CA PHE A 240 -20.25 3.96 12.91
C PHE A 240 -20.44 2.73 12.04
N SER A 241 -20.43 1.54 12.64
CA SER A 241 -20.74 0.29 11.95
C SER A 241 -22.12 0.31 11.30
N GLU A 242 -23.15 0.69 12.05
CA GLU A 242 -24.52 0.79 11.54
C GLU A 242 -24.65 1.86 10.45
N LEU A 243 -24.03 3.03 10.66
CA LEU A 243 -24.08 4.17 9.74
C LEU A 243 -23.44 3.84 8.39
N ILE A 244 -22.22 3.29 8.39
CA ILE A 244 -21.52 2.89 7.17
C ILE A 244 -22.35 1.88 6.41
N PHE A 245 -22.85 0.83 7.09
CA PHE A 245 -23.67 -0.18 6.45
C PHE A 245 -24.90 0.43 5.76
N LYS A 246 -25.74 1.16 6.51
CA LYS A 246 -27.01 1.66 5.97
C LYS A 246 -26.79 2.61 4.79
N VAL A 247 -25.92 3.59 4.95
CA VAL A 247 -25.75 4.62 3.92
C VAL A 247 -25.04 4.06 2.68
N THR A 248 -24.07 3.17 2.83
CA THR A 248 -23.40 2.55 1.67
C THR A 248 -24.26 1.53 0.96
N SER A 249 -25.15 0.82 1.67
CA SER A 249 -26.13 -0.08 1.05
C SER A 249 -27.15 0.70 0.20
N ASP A 250 -27.69 1.80 0.71
CA ASP A 250 -28.74 2.57 0.02
C ASP A 250 -28.23 3.36 -1.19
N HIS A 251 -26.93 3.69 -1.22
CA HIS A 251 -26.38 4.63 -2.21
C HIS A 251 -25.15 4.13 -3.00
N GLY A 252 -24.58 3.00 -2.61
CA GLY A 252 -23.40 2.41 -3.23
C GLY A 252 -23.65 1.02 -3.79
N ALA A 253 -24.03 0.08 -2.91
CA ALA A 253 -24.11 -1.35 -3.23
C ALA A 253 -25.38 -1.77 -3.98
N HIS A 254 -26.49 -1.06 -3.76
CA HIS A 254 -27.76 -1.36 -4.43
C HIS A 254 -28.22 -0.20 -5.31
N VAL A 255 -28.87 -0.51 -6.43
CA VAL A 255 -29.62 0.50 -7.18
C VAL A 255 -30.84 0.85 -6.34
N PRO A 256 -31.00 2.12 -5.90
CA PRO A 256 -32.14 2.47 -5.07
C PRO A 256 -33.44 2.24 -5.85
N TYR A 257 -34.43 1.60 -5.23
CA TYR A 257 -35.77 1.41 -5.82
C TYR A 257 -36.46 2.73 -6.18
N SER A 258 -36.07 3.84 -5.55
CA SER A 258 -36.52 5.19 -5.85
C SER A 258 -35.37 6.17 -5.64
N VAL A 259 -35.28 7.23 -6.44
CA VAL A 259 -34.24 8.26 -6.30
C VAL A 259 -34.31 8.83 -4.87
N PRO A 260 -33.25 8.68 -4.04
CA PRO A 260 -33.26 9.20 -2.69
C PRO A 260 -33.55 10.71 -2.65
N LYS A 261 -34.39 11.13 -1.70
CA LYS A 261 -34.70 12.56 -1.47
C LYS A 261 -33.44 13.38 -1.15
N TYR A 262 -32.49 12.78 -0.44
CA TYR A 262 -31.22 13.39 -0.07
C TYR A 262 -30.09 12.52 -0.62
N GLN A 263 -29.35 13.06 -1.59
CA GLN A 263 -28.22 12.36 -2.18
C GLN A 263 -26.97 12.55 -1.32
N PRO A 264 -26.08 11.53 -1.22
CA PRO A 264 -24.78 11.70 -0.60
C PRO A 264 -23.97 12.77 -1.33
N THR A 265 -23.17 13.49 -0.55
CA THR A 265 -22.22 14.47 -1.06
C THR A 265 -20.80 14.05 -0.68
N ARG A 266 -19.78 14.79 -1.16
CA ARG A 266 -18.39 14.60 -0.70
C ARG A 266 -18.26 14.64 0.83
N TYR A 267 -19.08 15.44 1.52
CA TYR A 267 -19.06 15.52 2.98
C TYR A 267 -19.64 14.26 3.64
N THR A 268 -20.64 13.64 3.01
CA THR A 268 -21.16 12.33 3.44
C THR A 268 -20.08 11.27 3.32
N VAL A 269 -19.37 11.24 2.19
CA VAL A 269 -18.27 10.32 1.92
C VAL A 269 -17.13 10.52 2.92
N ALA A 270 -16.72 11.75 3.18
CA ALA A 270 -15.67 12.07 4.16
C ALA A 270 -16.07 11.63 5.59
N ALA A 271 -17.31 11.89 6.01
CA ALA A 271 -17.80 11.47 7.32
C ALA A 271 -17.77 9.93 7.48
N LEU A 272 -18.21 9.20 6.46
CA LEU A 272 -18.18 7.73 6.46
C LEU A 272 -16.76 7.18 6.38
N GLY A 273 -15.87 7.84 5.65
CA GLY A 273 -14.45 7.51 5.61
C GLY A 273 -13.78 7.59 6.98
N ASN A 274 -14.00 8.70 7.70
CA ASN A 274 -13.50 8.86 9.05
C ASN A 274 -14.08 7.80 10.00
N ALA A 275 -15.38 7.55 9.91
CA ALA A 275 -16.02 6.48 10.68
C ALA A 275 -15.42 5.10 10.39
N LEU A 276 -15.06 4.81 9.13
CA LEU A 276 -14.40 3.56 8.76
C LEU A 276 -12.97 3.47 9.32
N MET A 277 -12.23 4.59 9.33
CA MET A 277 -10.89 4.63 9.93
C MET A 277 -10.96 4.30 11.43
N ASP A 278 -11.93 4.85 12.17
CA ASP A 278 -12.16 4.48 13.57
C ASP A 278 -12.51 2.99 13.74
N LEU A 279 -13.32 2.43 12.82
CA LEU A 279 -13.60 0.99 12.82
C LEU A 279 -12.36 0.14 12.56
N LEU A 280 -11.47 0.58 11.66
CA LEU A 280 -10.21 -0.11 11.39
C LEU A 280 -9.31 -0.09 12.64
N LEU A 281 -9.18 1.05 13.32
CA LEU A 281 -8.38 1.14 14.54
C LEU A 281 -8.93 0.21 15.64
N TRP A 282 -10.23 0.24 15.90
CA TRP A 282 -10.88 -0.69 16.84
C TRP A 282 -10.67 -2.15 16.44
N PHE A 283 -10.81 -2.47 15.16
CA PHE A 283 -10.54 -3.81 14.63
C PHE A 283 -9.10 -4.24 14.90
N GLY A 284 -8.13 -3.36 14.68
CA GLY A 284 -6.72 -3.62 14.95
C GLY A 284 -6.43 -3.92 16.43
N GLU A 285 -7.06 -3.18 17.35
CA GLU A 285 -6.98 -3.46 18.79
C GLU A 285 -7.55 -4.82 19.15
N LEU A 286 -8.71 -5.18 18.58
CA LEU A 286 -9.38 -6.44 18.84
C LEU A 286 -8.54 -7.62 18.34
N MET A 287 -7.97 -7.53 17.14
CA MET A 287 -7.06 -8.53 16.58
C MET A 287 -5.78 -8.66 17.41
N GLY A 288 -5.22 -7.53 17.89
CA GLY A 288 -4.05 -7.54 18.75
C GLY A 288 -4.28 -8.26 20.08
N LYS A 289 -5.48 -8.15 20.65
CA LYS A 289 -5.88 -8.94 21.85
C LYS A 289 -5.96 -10.43 21.53
N ALA A 290 -6.58 -10.79 20.41
CA ALA A 290 -6.72 -12.18 19.98
C ALA A 290 -5.37 -12.88 19.73
N GLU A 291 -4.36 -12.15 19.23
CA GLU A 291 -3.01 -12.69 19.04
C GLU A 291 -2.30 -12.94 20.37
N LYS A 292 -2.43 -12.04 21.35
CA LYS A 292 -1.81 -12.20 22.67
C LYS A 292 -2.37 -13.42 23.40
N GLU A 293 -3.68 -13.60 23.38
CA GLU A 293 -4.34 -14.77 23.99
C GLU A 293 -3.90 -16.11 23.36
N LYS A 294 -3.51 -16.12 22.08
CA LYS A 294 -2.98 -17.32 21.40
C LYS A 294 -1.51 -17.60 21.72
N GLY A 295 -0.74 -16.60 22.13
CA GLY A 295 0.68 -16.76 22.50
C GLY A 295 0.90 -17.19 23.95
N GLU A 296 -0.14 -17.06 24.80
CA GLU A 296 -0.09 -17.41 26.23
C GLU A 296 -0.68 -18.80 26.54
N GLY A 297 -1.20 -19.52 25.54
CA GLY A 297 -1.78 -20.86 25.68
C GLY A 297 -0.98 -21.93 24.95
#